data_AF-A0A6H9V4G4-F1
#
_entry.id   AF-A0A6H9V4G4-F1
#
_cell.length_a   1.000
_cell.length_b   1.000
_cell.length_c   1.000
_cell.angle_alpha   90.00
_cell.angle_beta   90.00
_cell.angle_gamma   90.00
#
_symmetry.space_group_name_H-M   'P 1'
#
loop_
_entity.id
_entity.type
_entity.pdbx_description
1 polymer ?
#
loop_
_entity_poly.entity_id
_entity_poly.type
_entity_poly.pdbx_seq_one_letter_code
_entity_poly.pdbx_strand_id
1 'polypeptide(L)'
;MKQPRTPTPPPSENPLLLTKAELMDWLKVSRMWVAMRLADDPEFVRRCVVDIATPGSSRQTLRFPAAAVADYLGIPAEATPKPIAA
;
A
#
# COMPACT_ATOMS: atom_id res chain seq x y z
N MET A 1 -7.40 37.49 -13.88
CA MET A 1 -6.54 36.55 -14.64
C MET A 1 -6.46 35.26 -13.83
N LYS A 2 -6.66 34.11 -14.47
CA LYS A 2 -7.12 32.85 -13.86
C LYS A 2 -6.07 32.24 -12.90
N GLN A 3 -6.41 32.08 -11.63
CA GLN A 3 -6.01 30.90 -10.88
C GLN A 3 -7.29 30.18 -10.47
N PRO A 4 -7.44 28.90 -10.83
CA PRO A 4 -7.30 27.89 -9.78
C PRO A 4 -6.66 26.60 -10.33
N ARG A 5 -5.41 26.32 -9.96
CA ARG A 5 -4.84 24.98 -10.14
C ARG A 5 -4.49 24.41 -8.78
N THR A 6 -5.50 23.83 -8.14
CA THR A 6 -5.42 22.55 -7.41
C THR A 6 -6.80 22.22 -6.85
N PRO A 7 -7.22 20.96 -7.00
CA PRO A 7 -7.39 20.17 -5.80
C PRO A 7 -6.30 19.11 -5.80
N THR A 8 -5.23 19.33 -5.03
CA THR A 8 -4.53 18.20 -4.45
C THR A 8 -5.57 17.56 -3.53
N PRO A 9 -6.06 16.35 -3.80
CA PRO A 9 -6.97 15.72 -2.86
C PRO A 9 -6.26 15.69 -1.49
N PRO A 10 -6.94 16.02 -0.37
CA PRO A 10 -6.36 15.79 0.94
C PRO A 10 -5.93 14.32 0.99
N PRO A 11 -4.79 13.97 1.61
CA PRO A 11 -4.42 12.57 1.79
C PRO A 11 -5.58 11.93 2.55
N SER A 12 -6.42 11.20 1.83
CA SER A 12 -7.62 10.62 2.42
C SER A 12 -7.13 9.71 3.53
N GLU A 13 -7.51 10.06 4.76
CA GLU A 13 -7.02 9.54 6.05
C GLU A 13 -7.30 8.05 6.30
N ASN A 14 -7.59 7.27 5.26
CA ASN A 14 -7.66 5.82 5.31
C ASN A 14 -6.73 5.23 4.24
N PRO A 15 -5.45 4.97 4.57
CA PRO A 15 -4.62 4.17 3.69
C PRO A 15 -5.33 2.82 3.51
N LEU A 16 -5.63 2.44 2.27
CA LEU A 16 -6.16 1.12 2.00
C LEU A 16 -5.07 0.10 2.37
N LEU A 17 -5.22 -0.52 3.54
CA LEU A 17 -4.26 -1.43 4.12
C LEU A 17 -4.51 -2.85 3.61
N LEU A 18 -3.88 -3.16 2.48
CA LEU A 18 -3.95 -4.47 1.86
C LEU A 18 -3.23 -5.50 2.70
N THR A 19 -3.80 -6.69 2.78
CA THR A 19 -3.06 -7.89 3.20
C THR A 19 -2.11 -8.35 2.11
N LYS A 20 -1.18 -9.26 2.44
CA LYS A 20 -0.29 -9.87 1.44
C LYS A 20 -1.07 -10.52 0.29
N ALA A 21 -2.21 -11.15 0.57
CA ALA A 21 -3.05 -11.79 -0.43
C ALA A 21 -3.65 -10.77 -1.40
N GLU A 22 -4.20 -9.69 -0.87
CA GLU A 22 -4.80 -8.62 -1.69
C GLU A 22 -3.74 -7.88 -2.51
N LEU A 23 -2.54 -7.66 -1.97
CA LEU A 23 -1.43 -7.09 -2.72
C LEU A 23 -1.04 -7.98 -3.90
N MET A 24 -0.95 -9.29 -3.68
CA MET A 24 -0.64 -10.26 -4.74
C MET A 24 -1.71 -10.29 -5.81
N ASP A 25 -2.99 -10.28 -5.40
CA ASP A 25 -4.10 -10.29 -6.35
C ASP A 25 -4.16 -8.98 -7.15
N TRP A 26 -3.93 -7.84 -6.51
CA TRP A 26 -3.95 -6.54 -7.17
C TRP A 26 -2.81 -6.38 -8.18
N LEU A 27 -1.57 -6.67 -7.77
CA LEU A 27 -0.40 -6.57 -8.65
C LEU A 27 -0.26 -7.77 -9.61
N LYS A 28 -1.10 -8.80 -9.46
CA LYS A 28 -1.01 -10.09 -10.17
C LYS A 28 0.38 -10.71 -10.07
N VAL A 29 0.99 -10.61 -8.89
CA VAL A 29 2.33 -11.14 -8.58
C VAL A 29 2.28 -12.38 -7.69
N SER A 30 3.33 -13.17 -7.75
CA SER A 30 3.46 -14.37 -6.90
C SER A 30 3.93 -14.04 -5.48
N ARG A 31 3.65 -14.93 -4.53
CA ARG A 31 4.14 -14.85 -3.14
C ARG A 31 5.65 -14.70 -3.04
N MET A 32 6.37 -15.35 -3.96
CA MET A 32 7.83 -15.29 -4.07
C MET A 32 8.33 -13.87 -4.31
N TRP A 33 7.68 -13.14 -5.20
CA TRP A 33 8.05 -11.76 -5.54
C TRP A 33 7.91 -10.84 -4.33
N VAL A 34 6.83 -10.98 -3.56
CA VAL A 34 6.65 -10.20 -2.33
C VAL A 34 7.71 -10.58 -1.30
N ALA A 35 8.01 -11.88 -1.14
CA ALA A 35 9.05 -12.32 -0.21
C ALA A 35 10.44 -11.79 -0.59
N MET A 36 10.77 -11.78 -1.88
CA MET A 36 12.02 -11.22 -2.40
C MET A 36 12.13 -9.73 -2.07
N ARG A 37 11.08 -8.93 -2.30
CA ARG A 37 11.11 -7.50 -1.92
C ARG A 37 11.20 -7.26 -0.44
N LEU A 38 10.51 -8.05 0.37
CA LEU A 38 10.62 -7.94 1.82
C LEU A 38 12.03 -8.27 2.33
N ALA A 39 12.80 -9.08 1.60
CA ALA A 39 14.16 -9.48 1.97
C ALA A 39 15.25 -8.58 1.37
N ASP A 40 15.08 -8.15 0.11
CA ASP A 40 16.10 -7.49 -0.70
C ASP A 40 15.87 -5.97 -0.84
N ASP A 41 14.66 -5.49 -0.58
CA ASP A 41 14.25 -4.10 -0.82
C ASP A 41 13.79 -3.40 0.49
N PRO A 42 14.74 -2.90 1.30
CA PRO A 42 14.42 -2.24 2.56
C PRO A 42 13.64 -0.93 2.38
N GLU A 43 13.77 -0.25 1.23
CA GLU A 43 12.98 0.94 0.93
C GLU A 43 11.51 0.60 0.68
N PHE A 44 11.25 -0.49 -0.05
CA PHE A 44 9.90 -1.03 -0.19
C PHE A 44 9.31 -1.36 1.19
N VAL A 45 10.07 -2.01 2.08
CA VAL A 45 9.60 -2.28 3.44
C VAL A 45 9.29 -0.98 4.19
N ARG A 46 10.19 0.01 4.16
CA ARG A 46 10.02 1.26 4.89
C ARG A 46 8.83 2.10 4.42
N ARG A 47 8.54 2.10 3.11
CA ARG A 47 7.47 2.93 2.52
C ARG A 47 6.16 2.19 2.36
N CYS A 48 6.21 0.90 2.06
CA CYS A 48 5.06 0.10 1.63
C CYS A 48 4.63 -0.97 2.63
N VAL A 49 5.30 -1.11 3.77
CA VAL A 49 4.95 -2.09 4.81
C VAL A 49 4.69 -1.36 6.12
N VAL A 50 3.54 -1.65 6.71
CA VAL A 50 3.13 -1.16 8.02
C VAL A 50 2.80 -2.36 8.89
N ASP A 51 3.43 -2.45 10.05
CA ASP A 51 3.04 -3.42 11.06
C ASP A 51 1.94 -2.82 11.94
N ILE A 52 0.75 -3.41 11.90
CA ILE A 52 -0.38 -3.00 12.74
C ILE A 52 -0.57 -3.95 13.92
N ALA A 53 0.50 -4.60 14.39
CA ALA A 53 0.44 -5.54 15.49
C ALA A 53 -0.30 -4.93 16.69
N THR A 54 -1.29 -5.66 17.20
CA THR A 54 -2.05 -5.23 18.37
C THR A 54 -1.13 -5.21 19.59
N PRO A 55 -1.13 -4.16 20.41
CA PRO A 55 -0.31 -4.12 21.62
C PRO A 55 -0.63 -5.33 22.50
N GLY A 56 0.39 -6.14 22.80
CA GLY A 56 0.27 -7.40 23.55
C GLY A 56 0.27 -8.68 22.72
N SER A 57 0.28 -8.58 21.38
CA SER A 57 0.37 -9.76 20.50
C SER A 57 1.79 -9.91 19.94
N SER A 58 2.39 -11.09 20.08
CA SER A 58 3.67 -11.42 19.43
C SER A 58 3.53 -11.69 17.92
N ARG A 59 2.31 -11.62 17.37
CA ARG A 59 2.06 -11.84 15.93
C ARG A 59 2.11 -10.50 15.19
N GLN A 60 3.14 -10.34 14.38
CA GLN A 60 3.24 -9.24 13.42
C GLN A 60 2.10 -9.33 12.41
N THR A 61 1.42 -8.21 12.18
CA THR A 61 0.33 -8.11 11.22
C THR A 61 0.72 -7.08 10.18
N LEU A 62 1.47 -7.55 9.18
CA LEU A 62 1.95 -6.71 8.09
C LEU A 62 0.80 -6.33 7.15
N ARG A 63 0.67 -5.03 6.90
CA ARG A 63 -0.26 -4.44 5.95
C ARG A 63 0.50 -3.59 4.95
N PHE A 64 -0.04 -3.49 3.74
CA PHE A 64 0.57 -2.79 2.63
C PHE A 64 -0.35 -1.63 2.22
N PRO A 65 0.03 -0.37 2.46
CA PRO A 65 -0.76 0.76 2.01
C PRO A 65 -0.78 0.81 0.48
N ALA A 66 -1.94 0.61 -0.13
CA ALA A 66 -2.06 0.55 -1.59
C ALA A 66 -1.54 1.82 -2.27
N ALA A 67 -1.79 2.99 -1.67
CA ALA A 67 -1.30 4.28 -2.15
C ALA A 67 0.24 4.36 -2.11
N ALA A 68 0.88 3.86 -1.05
CA ALA A 68 2.33 3.86 -0.94
C ALA A 68 2.99 2.87 -1.92
N VAL A 69 2.38 1.69 -2.09
CA VAL A 69 2.80 0.73 -3.12
C VAL A 69 2.64 1.33 -4.51
N ALA A 70 1.53 2.01 -4.79
CA ALA A 70 1.31 2.65 -6.08
C ALA A 70 2.32 3.76 -6.35
N ASP A 71 2.56 4.64 -5.38
CA ASP A 71 3.58 5.70 -5.44
C ASP A 71 4.97 5.10 -5.72
N TYR A 72 5.36 4.08 -4.95
CA TYR A 72 6.66 3.41 -5.09
C TYR A 72 6.83 2.74 -6.46
N LEU A 73 5.77 2.13 -7.00
CA LEU A 73 5.79 1.45 -8.30
C LEU A 73 5.47 2.36 -9.49
N GLY A 74 5.13 3.63 -9.26
CA GLY A 74 4.66 4.54 -10.30
C GLY A 74 3.30 4.14 -10.90
N ILE A 75 2.49 3.37 -10.17
CA ILE A 75 1.13 3.00 -10.59
C ILE A 75 0.22 4.21 -10.36
N PRO A 76 -0.59 4.64 -11.34
CA PRO A 76 -1.48 5.77 -11.17
C PRO A 76 -2.53 5.45 -10.11
N ALA A 77 -2.92 6.45 -9.30
CA ALA A 77 -3.86 6.28 -8.20
C ALA A 77 -5.22 5.70 -8.66
N GLU A 78 -5.63 5.95 -9.91
CA GLU A 78 -6.85 5.38 -10.50
C GLU A 78 -6.82 3.84 -10.61
N ALA A 79 -5.62 3.25 -10.68
CA ALA A 79 -5.41 1.81 -10.74
C ALA A 79 -5.21 1.20 -9.34
N THR A 80 -5.24 2.00 -8.27
CA THR A 80 -5.26 1.47 -6.91
C THR A 80 -6.53 0.65 -6.68
N PRO A 81 -6.45 -0.44 -5.91
CA PRO A 81 -7.65 -1.18 -5.57
C PRO A 81 -8.53 -0.27 -4.72
N LYS A 82 -9.84 -0.32 -4.93
CA LYS A 82 -10.79 0.39 -4.08
C LYS A 82 -11.13 -0.50 -2.88
N PRO A 83 -11.30 0.05 -1.67
CA PRO A 83 -11.89 -0.72 -0.58
C PRO A 83 -13.23 -1.25 -1.05
N ILE A 84 -13.36 -2.57 -1.11
CA ILE A 84 -14.65 -3.23 -1.30
C ILE A 84 -15.36 -3.02 0.04
N ALA A 85 -16.25 -2.03 0.10
CA ALA A 85 -17.15 -1.92 1.24
C ALA A 85 -17.99 -3.20 1.27
N ALA A 86 -17.69 -4.08 2.22
CA ALA A 86 -18.49 -5.26 2.52
C ALA A 86 -19.85 -4.86 3.09
#